data_AF-A0A077W7D7-F1
#
_entry.id   AF-A0A077W7D7-F1
#
_cell.length_a   1.000
_cell.length_b   1.000
_cell.length_c   1.000
_cell.angle_alpha   90.00
_cell.angle_beta   90.00
_cell.angle_gamma   90.00
#
_symmetry.space_group_name_H-M   'P 1'
#
loop_
_entity.id
_entity.type
_entity.pdbx_description
1 polymer ?
#
loop_
_entity_poly.entity_id
_entity_poly.type
_entity_poly.pdbx_seq_one_letter_code
_entity_poly.pdbx_strand_id
1 'polypeptide(L)'
;MDKTFASLLRNSRLASYDRKLNQVYQVSKHNRQKGNWGLKRNLPGVIRTPFVTISDLDTAEHQTPWGSGTSQVMFVRRWKENFSNSKKPMPRPEHVEHNISQMTPSDFKKFAKAAAKRAPEFQKMINNQQLKPEQVYEYLGASFSENQQQGVVGPTYSEHQVEMSYPVKGRFLNKVHEGYAVGVAGVVALCVKRNTTSMGFHGDRVAHNFYVEEASIDPQGRPHVIVSPYKPNTVDEISEILNETSNNSGSHMDGLNRMKAEHMWSNNQQSAKEKDNTREHPHHQRLMAYLDMVTGRDDGNDKK
;
A
#
# COMPACT_ATOMS: atom_id res chain seq x y z
N MET A 1 40.38 27.72 -16.29
CA MET A 1 38.94 27.52 -15.98
C MET A 1 38.40 28.84 -15.50
N ASP A 2 37.78 29.60 -16.40
CA ASP A 2 37.33 30.94 -16.07
C ASP A 2 36.13 30.84 -15.13
N LYS A 3 36.35 31.24 -13.88
CA LYS A 3 35.34 31.33 -12.83
C LYS A 3 34.42 32.53 -13.13
N THR A 4 33.67 32.45 -14.22
CA THR A 4 32.66 33.45 -14.58
C THR A 4 31.50 33.34 -13.60
N PHE A 5 30.82 34.47 -13.35
CA PHE A 5 29.61 34.50 -12.53
C PHE A 5 28.56 33.49 -13.03
N ALA A 6 28.42 33.35 -14.35
CA ALA A 6 27.52 32.37 -14.97
C ALA A 6 27.85 30.92 -14.58
N SER A 7 29.14 30.56 -14.52
CA SER A 7 29.60 29.23 -14.09
C SER A 7 29.27 28.98 -12.61
N LEU A 8 29.48 29.99 -11.74
CA LEU A 8 29.12 29.91 -10.32
C LEU A 8 27.61 29.80 -10.12
N LEU A 9 26.82 30.59 -10.86
CA LEU A 9 25.36 30.55 -10.79
C LEU A 9 24.82 29.18 -11.22
N ARG A 10 25.34 28.61 -12.32
CA ARG A 10 24.95 27.28 -12.81
C ARG A 10 25.17 26.18 -11.78
N ASN A 11 26.24 26.28 -10.98
CA ASN A 11 26.58 25.32 -9.93
C ASN A 11 26.03 25.69 -8.54
N SER A 12 25.24 26.77 -8.45
CA SER A 12 24.65 27.21 -7.19
C SER A 12 23.47 26.31 -6.79
N ARG A 13 23.19 26.25 -5.48
CA ARG A 13 22.02 25.52 -4.95
C ARG A 13 20.69 26.11 -5.43
N LEU A 14 20.66 27.40 -5.76
CA LEU A 14 19.47 28.05 -6.30
C LEU A 14 19.19 27.59 -7.74
N ALA A 15 20.22 27.30 -8.54
CA ALA A 15 20.04 26.80 -9.91
C ALA A 15 19.50 25.37 -9.97
N SER A 16 19.63 24.60 -8.87
CA SER A 16 19.00 23.28 -8.74
C SER A 16 17.49 23.35 -8.44
N TYR A 17 16.93 24.54 -8.22
CA TYR A 17 15.50 24.74 -8.00
C TYR A 17 14.70 24.42 -9.27
N ASP A 18 13.70 23.55 -9.15
CA ASP A 18 12.70 23.29 -10.19
C ASP A 18 11.31 23.49 -9.60
N ARG A 19 10.54 24.42 -10.19
CA ARG A 19 9.16 24.69 -9.80
C ARG A 19 8.24 23.48 -9.90
N LYS A 20 8.50 22.57 -10.83
CA LYS A 20 7.63 21.39 -11.04
C LYS A 20 7.79 20.36 -9.93
N LEU A 21 8.91 20.41 -9.20
CA LEU A 21 9.21 19.48 -8.14
C LEU A 21 8.87 20.13 -6.80
N ASN A 22 8.03 19.45 -6.01
CA ASN A 22 7.73 19.87 -4.64
C ASN A 22 8.90 19.51 -3.70
N GLN A 23 10.08 20.09 -3.96
CA GLN A 23 11.28 19.85 -3.17
C GLN A 23 11.14 20.49 -1.78
N VAL A 24 11.58 19.74 -0.76
CA VAL A 24 11.68 20.26 0.61
C VAL A 24 13.07 20.83 0.85
N TYR A 25 13.11 22.09 1.28
CA TYR A 25 14.33 22.77 1.70
C TYR A 25 14.42 22.80 3.22
N GLN A 26 15.65 22.65 3.71
CA GLN A 26 15.97 22.74 5.14
C GLN A 26 16.93 23.90 5.37
N VAL A 27 16.73 24.59 6.49
CA VAL A 27 17.60 25.69 6.93
C VAL A 27 18.11 25.43 8.36
N SER A 28 19.24 26.06 8.71
CA SER A 28 19.75 26.05 10.08
C SER A 28 18.86 26.87 11.03
N LYS A 29 18.89 26.56 12.33
CA LYS A 29 18.09 27.26 13.36
C LYS A 29 18.34 28.77 13.38
N HIS A 30 19.59 29.20 13.20
CA HIS A 30 20.00 30.61 13.20
C HIS A 30 19.41 31.38 12.00
N ASN A 31 19.54 30.83 10.80
CA ASN A 31 19.03 31.47 9.58
C ASN A 31 17.50 31.48 9.55
N ARG A 32 16.85 30.44 10.10
CA ARG A 32 15.39 30.39 10.29
C ARG A 32 14.88 31.55 11.15
N GLN A 33 15.54 31.84 12.28
CA GLN A 33 15.15 32.94 13.16
C GLN A 33 15.20 34.30 12.44
N LYS A 34 16.14 34.47 11.51
CA LYS A 34 16.28 35.66 10.66
C LYS A 34 15.35 35.67 9.45
N GLY A 35 14.62 34.58 9.20
CA GLY A 35 13.82 34.40 7.98
C GLY A 35 14.67 34.23 6.71
N ASN A 36 15.98 33.98 6.83
CA ASN A 36 16.85 33.79 5.68
C ASN A 36 16.83 32.32 5.23
N TRP A 37 16.23 32.05 4.07
CA TRP A 37 16.13 30.71 3.49
C TRP A 37 17.02 30.52 2.25
N GLY A 38 17.89 31.48 1.93
CA GLY A 38 18.68 31.45 0.70
C GLY A 38 17.85 31.66 -0.57
N LEU A 39 16.71 32.32 -0.43
CA LEU A 39 15.77 32.63 -1.52
C LEU A 39 15.92 34.09 -1.94
N LYS A 40 15.16 34.50 -2.96
CA LYS A 40 15.14 35.89 -3.43
C LYS A 40 14.79 36.89 -2.31
N ARG A 41 13.87 36.51 -1.41
CA ARG A 41 13.45 37.30 -0.26
C ARG A 41 13.45 36.45 1.01
N ASN A 42 13.53 37.12 2.16
CA ASN A 42 13.37 36.45 3.45
C ASN A 42 11.90 36.01 3.62
N LEU A 43 11.71 34.84 4.20
CA LEU A 43 10.37 34.35 4.56
C LEU A 43 9.96 34.88 5.94
N PRO A 44 8.65 34.95 6.23
CA PRO A 44 8.16 35.41 7.53
C PRO A 44 8.71 34.60 8.70
N GLY A 45 9.03 35.26 9.81
CA GLY A 45 9.47 34.61 11.06
C GLY A 45 8.41 33.74 11.75
N VAL A 46 7.16 33.77 11.26
CA VAL A 46 6.05 32.92 11.72
C VAL A 46 6.33 31.44 11.44
N ILE A 47 7.23 31.14 10.49
CA ILE A 47 7.61 29.77 10.14
C ILE A 47 8.43 29.14 11.27
N ARG A 48 7.77 28.29 12.07
CA ARG A 48 8.42 27.54 13.16
C ARG A 48 9.14 26.28 12.67
N THR A 49 8.70 25.71 11.55
CA THR A 49 9.23 24.46 11.02
C THR A 49 10.55 24.70 10.27
N PRO A 50 11.55 23.80 10.40
CA PRO A 50 12.81 23.92 9.64
C PRO A 50 12.69 23.47 8.18
N PHE A 51 11.55 22.89 7.79
CA PHE A 51 11.29 22.31 6.48
C PHE A 51 10.22 23.13 5.75
N VAL A 52 10.53 23.58 4.53
CA VAL A 52 9.63 24.39 3.70
C VAL A 52 9.66 23.88 2.26
N THR A 53 8.49 23.89 1.61
CA THR A 53 8.33 23.71 0.16
C THR A 53 8.07 25.06 -0.49
N ILE A 54 8.60 25.27 -1.69
CA ILE A 54 8.50 26.53 -2.43
C ILE A 54 7.92 26.22 -3.79
N SER A 55 6.85 26.91 -4.19
CA SER A 55 6.26 26.72 -5.52
C SER A 55 6.82 27.67 -6.55
N ASP A 56 7.10 28.92 -6.18
CA ASP A 56 7.73 29.92 -7.05
C ASP A 56 8.74 30.74 -6.24
N LEU A 57 9.85 31.14 -6.86
CA LEU A 57 10.83 32.02 -6.22
C LEU A 57 10.26 33.43 -5.99
N ASP A 58 9.40 33.88 -6.89
CA ASP A 58 8.72 35.17 -6.81
C ASP A 58 7.40 35.12 -7.57
N THR A 59 6.40 35.84 -7.06
CA THR A 59 5.08 35.99 -7.70
C THR A 59 4.90 37.43 -8.18
N ALA A 60 3.83 37.68 -8.93
CA ALA A 60 3.44 39.05 -9.31
C ALA A 60 3.20 39.94 -8.08
N GLU A 61 2.80 39.34 -6.95
CA GLU A 61 2.59 40.01 -5.66
C GLU A 61 3.89 40.29 -4.90
N HIS A 62 5.05 39.98 -5.50
CA HIS A 62 6.38 40.11 -4.89
C HIS A 62 6.58 39.26 -3.63
N GLN A 63 5.82 38.19 -3.49
CA GLN A 63 5.92 37.23 -2.38
C GLN A 63 6.42 35.89 -2.88
N THR A 64 7.13 35.17 -2.01
CA THR A 64 7.57 33.79 -2.25
C THR A 64 6.53 32.85 -1.64
N PRO A 65 5.67 32.18 -2.44
CA PRO A 65 4.70 31.23 -1.92
C PRO A 65 5.41 30.03 -1.31
N TRP A 66 5.06 29.73 -0.06
CA TRP A 66 5.70 28.69 0.74
C TRP A 66 4.66 27.83 1.47
N GLY A 67 5.02 26.57 1.70
CA GLY A 67 4.25 25.61 2.48
C GLY A 67 5.12 24.86 3.48
N SER A 68 4.51 24.20 4.49
CA SER A 68 5.29 23.38 5.42
C SER A 68 5.67 22.05 4.78
N GLY A 69 6.98 21.78 4.68
CA GLY A 69 7.51 20.49 4.20
C GLY A 69 7.57 19.40 5.27
N THR A 70 7.14 19.70 6.51
CA THR A 70 7.31 18.80 7.66
C THR A 70 6.64 17.46 7.46
N SER A 71 5.42 17.45 6.90
CA SER A 71 4.67 16.22 6.68
C SER A 71 5.42 15.25 5.76
N GLN A 72 6.05 15.75 4.69
CA GLN A 72 6.76 14.93 3.71
C GLN A 72 8.03 14.33 4.32
N VAL A 73 8.82 15.12 5.05
CA VAL A 73 10.04 14.64 5.71
C VAL A 73 9.71 13.65 6.82
N MET A 74 8.68 13.95 7.64
CA MET A 74 8.27 13.06 8.72
C MET A 74 7.68 11.76 8.17
N PHE A 75 6.95 11.79 7.05
CA PHE A 75 6.50 10.59 6.38
C PHE A 75 7.67 9.68 6.00
N VAL A 76 8.69 10.22 5.31
CA VAL A 76 9.87 9.43 4.90
C VAL A 76 10.60 8.85 6.12
N ARG A 77 10.76 9.63 7.21
CA ARG A 77 11.39 9.16 8.44
C ARG A 77 10.60 8.03 9.10
N ARG A 78 9.30 8.26 9.33
CA ARG A 78 8.40 7.27 9.94
C ARG A 78 8.29 6.00 9.11
N TRP A 79 8.27 6.13 7.78
CA TRP A 79 8.29 4.98 6.88
C TRP A 79 9.56 4.15 7.06
N LYS A 80 10.73 4.79 7.06
CA LYS A 80 12.02 4.08 7.25
C LYS A 80 12.12 3.42 8.63
N GLU A 81 11.59 4.06 9.66
CA GLU A 81 11.60 3.56 11.04
C GLU A 81 10.63 2.38 11.24
N ASN A 82 9.42 2.44 10.67
CA ASN A 82 8.36 1.45 10.91
C ASN A 82 8.20 0.42 9.77
N PHE A 83 8.78 0.64 8.60
CA PHE A 83 8.64 -0.21 7.42
C PHE A 83 9.99 -0.48 6.75
N SER A 84 10.96 -0.94 7.54
CA SER A 84 12.33 -1.27 7.08
C SER A 84 12.34 -2.36 5.99
N ASN A 85 11.44 -3.34 6.10
CA ASN A 85 11.23 -4.41 5.12
C ASN A 85 10.38 -4.00 3.90
N SER A 86 10.11 -2.70 3.71
CA SER A 86 9.31 -2.27 2.57
C SER A 86 9.97 -2.71 1.26
N LYS A 87 9.20 -3.31 0.35
CA LYS A 87 9.69 -3.71 -0.97
C LYS A 87 10.34 -2.52 -1.66
N LYS A 88 11.56 -2.73 -2.20
CA LYS A 88 12.22 -1.70 -3.00
C LYS A 88 11.31 -1.36 -4.19
N PRO A 89 11.17 -0.09 -4.55
CA PRO A 89 10.50 0.26 -5.79
C PRO A 89 11.21 -0.36 -6.97
N MET A 90 10.46 -0.64 -8.03
CA MET A 90 11.07 -1.01 -9.30
C MET A 90 12.03 0.11 -9.75
N PRO A 91 13.26 -0.24 -10.20
CA PRO A 91 14.15 0.73 -10.78
C PRO A 91 13.45 1.42 -11.96
N ARG A 92 13.70 2.71 -12.12
CA ARG A 92 13.18 3.44 -13.27
C ARG A 92 13.78 2.83 -14.54
N PRO A 93 12.98 2.52 -15.58
CA PRO A 93 13.53 2.10 -16.86
C PRO A 93 14.43 3.21 -17.42
N GLU A 94 15.58 2.84 -17.98
CA GLU A 94 16.54 3.82 -18.56
C GLU A 94 15.93 4.54 -19.78
N HIS A 95 15.00 3.89 -20.48
CA HIS A 95 14.30 4.45 -21.63
C HIS A 95 12.89 4.93 -21.26
N VAL A 96 12.50 6.05 -21.86
CA VAL A 96 11.16 6.64 -21.67
C VAL A 96 10.15 5.78 -22.42
N GLU A 97 9.48 4.90 -21.70
CA GLU A 97 8.37 4.12 -22.23
C GLU A 97 7.10 4.97 -22.33
N HIS A 98 6.55 5.06 -23.55
CA HIS A 98 5.27 5.65 -23.85
C HIS A 98 4.23 4.55 -23.84
N ASN A 99 3.36 4.57 -22.83
CA ASN A 99 2.30 3.60 -22.74
C ASN A 99 1.13 3.99 -23.66
N ILE A 100 1.11 3.44 -24.87
CA ILE A 100 0.14 3.78 -25.93
C ILE A 100 -1.30 3.53 -25.47
N SER A 101 -1.54 2.49 -24.66
CA SER A 101 -2.89 2.10 -24.24
C SER A 101 -3.56 3.16 -23.35
N GLN A 102 -2.78 3.97 -22.64
CA GLN A 102 -3.26 4.98 -21.71
C GLN A 102 -3.16 6.41 -22.26
N MET A 103 -2.56 6.59 -23.44
CA MET A 103 -2.43 7.93 -24.03
C MET A 103 -3.79 8.47 -24.44
N THR A 104 -3.99 9.77 -24.21
CA THR A 104 -5.13 10.47 -24.80
C THR A 104 -4.99 10.48 -26.34
N PRO A 105 -6.09 10.53 -27.11
CA PRO A 105 -6.01 10.57 -28.57
C PRO A 105 -5.14 11.73 -29.09
N SER A 106 -5.15 12.87 -28.40
CA SER A 106 -4.31 14.02 -28.72
C SER A 106 -2.82 13.74 -28.51
N ASP A 107 -2.46 13.03 -27.44
CA ASP A 107 -1.07 12.71 -27.15
C ASP A 107 -0.57 11.60 -28.06
N PHE A 108 -1.42 10.63 -28.40
CA PHE A 108 -1.12 9.63 -29.42
C PHE A 108 -0.82 10.27 -30.78
N LYS A 109 -1.59 11.27 -31.20
CA LYS A 109 -1.32 12.01 -32.44
C LYS A 109 0.04 12.72 -32.42
N LYS A 110 0.43 13.32 -31.28
CA LYS A 110 1.76 13.93 -31.11
C LYS A 110 2.86 12.87 -31.18
N PHE A 111 2.65 11.74 -30.53
CA PHE A 111 3.57 10.60 -30.55
C PHE A 111 3.75 10.03 -31.96
N ALA A 112 2.67 9.79 -32.70
CA ALA A 112 2.72 9.34 -34.08
C ALA A 112 3.49 10.32 -34.98
N LYS A 113 3.29 11.64 -34.78
CA LYS A 113 4.05 12.67 -35.50
C LYS A 113 5.55 12.64 -35.14
N ALA A 114 5.90 12.38 -33.89
CA ALA A 114 7.29 12.23 -33.46
C ALA A 114 7.92 10.94 -34.00
N ALA A 115 7.18 9.82 -34.00
CA ALA A 115 7.60 8.54 -34.56
C ALA A 115 7.84 8.64 -36.07
N ALA A 116 6.97 9.32 -36.81
CA ALA A 116 7.13 9.54 -38.24
C ALA A 116 8.43 10.29 -38.59
N LYS A 117 8.89 11.20 -37.71
CA LYS A 117 10.18 11.89 -37.89
C LYS A 117 11.39 10.97 -37.69
N ARG A 118 11.26 9.92 -36.87
CA ARG A 118 12.31 8.93 -36.59
C ARG A 118 12.31 7.75 -37.58
N ALA A 119 11.24 7.60 -38.37
CA ALA A 119 11.13 6.57 -39.41
C ALA A 119 12.36 6.43 -40.34
N PRO A 120 12.97 7.51 -40.89
CA PRO A 120 14.12 7.36 -41.78
C PRO A 120 15.38 6.85 -41.05
N GLU A 121 15.52 7.16 -39.77
CA GLU A 121 16.62 6.64 -38.94
C GLU A 121 16.44 5.15 -38.68
N PHE A 122 15.22 4.73 -38.35
CA PHE A 122 14.87 3.33 -38.16
C PHE A 122 15.09 2.49 -39.42
N GLN A 123 14.72 3.00 -40.59
CA GLN A 123 14.98 2.33 -41.87
C GLN A 123 16.48 2.16 -42.14
N LYS A 124 17.31 3.15 -41.81
CA LYS A 124 18.78 3.00 -41.89
C LYS A 124 19.29 1.91 -40.94
N MET A 125 18.76 1.83 -39.72
CA MET A 125 19.13 0.80 -38.75
C MET A 125 18.75 -0.62 -39.21
N ILE A 126 17.58 -0.78 -39.86
CA ILE A 126 17.16 -2.04 -40.48
C ILE A 126 18.11 -2.42 -41.63
N ASN A 127 18.42 -1.46 -42.51
CA ASN A 127 19.33 -1.69 -43.63
C ASN A 127 20.74 -2.07 -43.17
N ASN A 128 21.19 -1.51 -42.03
CA ASN A 128 22.45 -1.85 -41.39
C ASN A 128 22.41 -3.17 -40.59
N GLN A 129 21.28 -3.90 -40.61
CA GLN A 129 21.05 -5.16 -39.88
C GLN A 129 21.22 -5.04 -38.35
N GLN A 130 21.13 -3.83 -37.80
CA GLN A 130 21.24 -3.60 -36.35
C GLN A 130 19.93 -3.86 -35.61
N LEU A 131 18.80 -3.75 -36.30
CA LEU A 131 17.45 -3.89 -35.75
C LEU A 131 16.55 -4.69 -36.70
N LYS A 132 15.67 -5.50 -36.12
CA LYS A 132 14.61 -6.21 -36.86
C LYS A 132 13.38 -5.32 -37.02
N PRO A 133 12.60 -5.47 -38.11
CA PRO A 133 11.34 -4.72 -38.30
C PRO A 133 10.31 -4.95 -37.19
N GLU A 134 10.36 -6.08 -36.49
CA GLU A 134 9.46 -6.39 -35.37
C GLU A 134 9.76 -5.53 -34.13
N GLN A 135 10.97 -4.99 -34.01
CA GLN A 135 11.43 -4.20 -32.87
C GLN A 135 11.05 -2.71 -32.98
N VAL A 136 10.10 -2.36 -33.84
CA VAL A 136 9.59 -0.98 -33.98
C VAL A 136 9.12 -0.43 -32.63
N TYR A 137 8.38 -1.22 -31.86
CA TYR A 137 7.86 -0.77 -30.57
C TYR A 137 8.97 -0.58 -29.53
N GLU A 138 9.97 -1.44 -29.51
CA GLU A 138 11.14 -1.32 -28.63
C GLU A 138 11.96 -0.07 -28.99
N TYR A 139 12.23 0.15 -30.28
CA TYR A 139 12.95 1.34 -30.77
C TYR A 139 12.20 2.65 -30.46
N LEU A 140 10.88 2.64 -30.57
CA LEU A 140 10.04 3.79 -30.23
C LEU A 140 9.82 3.93 -28.72
N GLY A 141 10.22 2.95 -27.92
CA GLY A 141 9.95 2.88 -26.49
C GLY A 141 8.44 2.87 -26.23
N ALA A 142 7.67 2.09 -26.97
CA ALA A 142 6.23 1.98 -26.84
C ALA A 142 5.85 0.73 -26.04
N SER A 143 5.01 0.89 -25.02
CA SER A 143 4.42 -0.22 -24.26
C SER A 143 2.90 -0.20 -24.34
N PHE A 144 2.28 -1.36 -24.13
CA PHE A 144 0.82 -1.55 -24.14
C PHE A 144 0.30 -2.04 -22.79
N SER A 145 1.09 -1.92 -21.73
CA SER A 145 0.72 -2.42 -20.41
C SER A 145 -0.53 -1.70 -19.90
N GLU A 146 -1.55 -2.44 -19.46
CA GLU A 146 -2.72 -1.82 -18.83
C GLU A 146 -2.37 -1.23 -17.46
N ASN A 147 -1.34 -1.76 -16.81
CA ASN A 147 -0.83 -1.28 -15.54
C ASN A 147 0.24 -0.20 -15.74
N GLN A 148 0.06 0.96 -15.11
CA GLN A 148 1.09 2.01 -15.04
C GLN A 148 2.31 1.47 -14.30
N GLN A 149 3.34 1.04 -15.03
CA GLN A 149 4.62 0.65 -14.44
C GLN A 149 5.60 1.83 -14.29
N GLN A 150 5.14 3.08 -14.47
CA GLN A 150 5.96 4.25 -14.14
C GLN A 150 6.13 4.30 -12.61
N GLY A 151 7.10 3.53 -12.13
CA GLY A 151 7.31 3.25 -10.74
C GLY A 151 7.68 4.51 -10.00
N VAL A 152 6.81 4.93 -9.08
CA VAL A 152 7.22 5.85 -8.02
C VAL A 152 8.33 5.16 -7.24
N VAL A 153 9.49 5.82 -7.17
CA VAL A 153 10.61 5.33 -6.39
C VAL A 153 10.25 5.52 -4.91
N GLY A 154 9.99 4.42 -4.23
CA GLY A 154 9.77 4.35 -2.79
C GLY A 154 10.95 4.91 -1.98
N PRO A 155 10.69 5.26 -0.70
CA PRO A 155 11.62 6.00 0.15
C PRO A 155 12.72 5.13 0.76
N THR A 156 12.61 3.80 0.64
CA THR A 156 13.54 2.84 1.25
C THR A 156 14.43 2.21 0.18
N TYR A 157 15.73 2.28 0.41
CA TYR A 157 16.76 1.72 -0.47
C TYR A 157 17.63 0.67 0.26
N SER A 158 17.33 0.35 1.51
CA SER A 158 18.09 -0.60 2.29
C SER A 158 17.91 -2.02 1.75
N GLU A 159 18.99 -2.79 1.76
CA GLU A 159 18.98 -4.24 1.49
C GLU A 159 18.86 -5.06 2.78
N HIS A 160 18.77 -4.37 3.92
CA HIS A 160 18.70 -5.00 5.22
C HIS A 160 17.41 -5.79 5.35
N GLN A 161 17.54 -7.11 5.40
CA GLN A 161 16.43 -8.03 5.66
C GLN A 161 16.21 -8.08 7.17
N VAL A 162 15.13 -7.47 7.65
CA VAL A 162 14.65 -7.68 9.02
C VAL A 162 13.79 -8.94 9.02
N GLU A 163 13.77 -9.67 10.13
CA GLU A 163 12.83 -10.78 10.30
C GLU A 163 11.40 -10.32 10.00
N MET A 164 10.66 -11.14 9.24
CA MET A 164 9.27 -10.85 8.91
C MET A 164 8.46 -10.72 10.20
N SER A 165 7.52 -9.76 10.23
CA SER A 165 6.56 -9.61 11.33
C SER A 165 7.17 -9.04 12.62
N TYR A 166 7.85 -7.90 12.50
CA TYR A 166 8.20 -7.08 13.66
C TYR A 166 6.99 -6.25 14.15
N PRO A 167 6.93 -5.94 15.46
CA PRO A 167 5.81 -5.20 16.02
C PRO A 167 5.89 -3.70 15.68
N VAL A 168 4.76 -3.12 15.30
CA VAL A 168 4.54 -1.69 15.08
C VAL A 168 3.34 -1.23 15.89
N LYS A 169 3.38 0.00 16.39
CA LYS A 169 2.25 0.58 17.13
C LYS A 169 1.30 1.30 16.19
N GLY A 170 0.02 0.97 16.28
CA GLY A 170 -1.02 1.56 15.46
C GLY A 170 -2.33 1.74 16.21
N ARG A 171 -3.34 2.28 15.52
CA ARG A 171 -4.71 2.43 16.06
C ARG A 171 -5.71 2.00 15.02
N PHE A 172 -6.77 1.31 15.43
CA PHE A 172 -7.90 1.07 14.54
C PHE A 172 -8.61 2.40 14.25
N LEU A 173 -8.91 2.64 12.98
CA LEU A 173 -9.65 3.81 12.53
C LEU A 173 -11.08 3.38 12.24
N ASN A 174 -11.34 3.05 10.97
CA ASN A 174 -12.66 2.74 10.45
C ASN A 174 -12.69 1.33 9.86
N LYS A 175 -13.89 0.76 9.79
CA LYS A 175 -14.13 -0.51 9.09
C LYS A 175 -14.13 -0.26 7.58
N VAL A 176 -13.47 -1.12 6.82
CA VAL A 176 -13.38 -1.10 5.35
C VAL A 176 -13.91 -2.43 4.81
N HIS A 177 -14.22 -2.53 3.52
CA HIS A 177 -14.78 -3.76 2.91
C HIS A 177 -13.96 -5.01 3.23
N GLU A 178 -12.63 -4.91 3.20
CA GLU A 178 -11.70 -6.02 3.40
C GLU A 178 -11.27 -6.24 4.86
N GLY A 179 -11.76 -5.42 5.80
CA GLY A 179 -11.39 -5.51 7.22
C GLY A 179 -11.43 -4.16 7.93
N TYR A 180 -10.31 -3.72 8.49
CA TYR A 180 -10.18 -2.46 9.22
C TYR A 180 -9.02 -1.63 8.69
N ALA A 181 -9.21 -0.31 8.63
CA ALA A 181 -8.13 0.65 8.42
C ALA A 181 -7.40 0.87 9.76
N VAL A 182 -6.09 0.71 9.75
CA VAL A 182 -5.22 0.91 10.92
C VAL A 182 -4.26 2.06 10.63
N GLY A 183 -4.23 3.06 11.50
CA GLY A 183 -3.26 4.14 11.42
C GLY A 183 -1.94 3.73 12.07
N VAL A 184 -0.88 3.58 11.27
CA VAL A 184 0.48 3.27 11.74
C VAL A 184 1.41 4.42 11.33
N ALA A 185 1.92 5.18 12.29
CA ALA A 185 2.87 6.28 12.07
C ALA A 185 2.47 7.31 10.98
N GLY A 186 1.17 7.53 10.77
CA GLY A 186 0.64 8.45 9.74
C GLY A 186 0.42 7.80 8.37
N VAL A 187 0.60 6.49 8.27
CA VAL A 187 0.20 5.64 7.13
C VAL A 187 -1.08 4.91 7.49
N VAL A 188 -1.98 4.75 6.52
CA VAL A 188 -3.15 3.90 6.65
C VAL A 188 -2.80 2.51 6.14
N ALA A 189 -2.76 1.54 7.03
CA ALA A 189 -2.57 0.14 6.74
C ALA A 189 -3.92 -0.60 6.74
N LEU A 190 -3.98 -1.70 5.99
CA LEU A 190 -5.11 -2.62 5.98
C LEU A 190 -4.87 -3.73 7.00
N CYS A 191 -5.84 -3.95 7.88
CA CYS A 191 -5.91 -5.13 8.71
C CYS A 191 -7.04 -6.02 8.19
N VAL A 192 -6.68 -7.20 7.67
CA VAL A 192 -7.63 -8.09 6.97
C VAL A 192 -8.66 -8.65 7.96
N LYS A 193 -9.92 -8.76 7.52
CA LYS A 193 -11.04 -9.25 8.35
C LYS A 193 -10.77 -10.62 8.99
N ARG A 194 -10.06 -11.52 8.28
CA ARG A 194 -9.70 -12.86 8.77
C ARG A 194 -8.87 -12.82 10.07
N ASN A 195 -8.12 -11.73 10.27
CA ASN A 195 -7.28 -11.52 11.44
C ASN A 195 -8.01 -10.72 12.55
N THR A 196 -9.31 -10.42 12.42
CA THR A 196 -10.04 -9.53 13.35
C THR A 196 -11.47 -10.01 13.64
N THR A 197 -11.77 -11.28 13.36
CA THR A 197 -13.11 -11.88 13.28
C THR A 197 -13.97 -11.68 14.54
N SER A 198 -13.37 -11.44 15.71
CA SER A 198 -14.06 -11.28 16.99
C SER A 198 -14.01 -9.87 17.60
N MET A 199 -13.50 -8.88 16.86
CA MET A 199 -13.13 -7.59 17.43
C MET A 199 -13.96 -6.42 16.89
N GLY A 200 -14.61 -5.69 17.80
CA GLY A 200 -15.45 -4.52 17.52
C GLY A 200 -14.70 -3.19 17.64
N PHE A 201 -13.49 -3.08 17.08
CA PHE A 201 -12.62 -1.91 17.22
C PHE A 201 -13.03 -0.72 16.33
N HIS A 202 -14.27 -0.27 16.43
CA HIS A 202 -14.70 0.94 15.74
C HIS A 202 -14.28 2.18 16.52
N GLY A 203 -13.46 3.04 15.93
CA GLY A 203 -13.07 4.33 16.54
C GLY A 203 -12.21 4.19 17.79
N ASP A 204 -11.45 3.10 17.89
CA ASP A 204 -10.58 2.85 19.02
C ASP A 204 -9.44 3.88 19.10
N ARG A 205 -9.32 4.52 20.26
CA ARG A 205 -8.31 5.55 20.52
C ARG A 205 -7.01 4.94 21.07
N VAL A 206 -7.05 3.67 21.48
CA VAL A 206 -5.95 2.98 22.13
C VAL A 206 -4.95 2.48 21.09
N ALA A 207 -3.67 2.65 21.40
CA ALA A 207 -2.60 2.15 20.55
C ALA A 207 -2.39 0.66 20.81
N HIS A 208 -2.51 -0.13 19.75
CA HIS A 208 -2.29 -1.58 19.76
C HIS A 208 -0.98 -1.92 19.07
N ASN A 209 -0.40 -3.05 19.45
CA ASN A 209 0.70 -3.64 18.70
C ASN A 209 0.14 -4.41 17.51
N PHE A 210 0.75 -4.22 16.36
CA PHE A 210 0.46 -4.90 15.11
C PHE A 210 1.76 -5.47 14.54
N TYR A 211 1.65 -6.48 13.71
CA TYR A 211 2.77 -7.12 13.03
C TYR A 211 2.64 -6.84 11.54
N VAL A 212 3.72 -6.35 10.94
CA VAL A 212 3.74 -6.00 9.51
C VAL A 212 3.86 -7.28 8.68
N GLU A 213 2.84 -7.59 7.88
CA GLU A 213 2.86 -8.70 6.93
C GLU A 213 3.45 -8.26 5.59
N GLU A 214 3.01 -7.10 5.09
CA GLU A 214 3.49 -6.53 3.82
C GLU A 214 3.61 -5.01 3.94
N ALA A 215 4.66 -4.45 3.33
CA ALA A 215 4.80 -3.03 3.12
C ALA A 215 5.38 -2.76 1.72
N SER A 216 4.65 -2.05 0.89
CA SER A 216 5.06 -1.64 -0.45
C SER A 216 4.49 -0.26 -0.78
N ILE A 217 4.94 0.30 -1.90
CA ILE A 217 4.37 1.51 -2.45
C ILE A 217 3.84 1.18 -3.83
N ASP A 218 2.56 1.49 -4.03
CA ASP A 218 1.88 1.28 -5.29
C ASP A 218 2.53 2.11 -6.40
N PRO A 219 2.33 1.74 -7.68
CA PRO A 219 2.83 2.54 -8.79
C PRO A 219 2.32 3.99 -8.80
N GLN A 220 1.20 4.27 -8.13
CA GLN A 220 0.65 5.61 -7.91
C GLN A 220 1.35 6.40 -6.78
N GLY A 221 2.37 5.82 -6.14
CA GLY A 221 3.09 6.43 -5.02
C GLY A 221 2.34 6.37 -3.70
N ARG A 222 1.29 5.56 -3.60
CA ARG A 222 0.50 5.38 -2.37
C ARG A 222 1.09 4.25 -1.54
N PRO A 223 1.19 4.41 -0.21
CA PRO A 223 1.63 3.33 0.65
C PRO A 223 0.58 2.22 0.70
N HIS A 224 1.00 0.99 0.43
CA HIS A 224 0.21 -0.22 0.60
C HIS A 224 0.85 -1.04 1.72
N VAL A 225 0.17 -1.11 2.86
CA VAL A 225 0.68 -1.77 4.05
C VAL A 225 -0.40 -2.70 4.58
N ILE A 226 -0.02 -3.96 4.84
CA ILE A 226 -0.89 -4.97 5.45
C ILE A 226 -0.33 -5.31 6.83
N VAL A 227 -1.20 -5.27 7.82
CA VAL A 227 -0.86 -5.57 9.21
C VAL A 227 -1.81 -6.60 9.83
N SER A 228 -1.30 -7.32 10.80
CA SER A 228 -2.06 -8.26 11.64
C SER A 228 -1.97 -7.85 13.11
N PRO A 229 -3.03 -7.99 13.92
CA PRO A 229 -2.93 -7.81 15.37
C PRO A 229 -2.19 -8.98 16.04
N TYR A 230 -2.03 -10.11 15.36
CA TYR A 230 -1.38 -11.31 15.88
C TYR A 230 -0.03 -11.54 15.23
N LYS A 231 0.92 -12.06 16.00
CA LYS A 231 2.20 -12.51 15.46
C LYS A 231 1.94 -13.73 14.57
N PRO A 232 2.39 -13.75 13.31
CA PRO A 232 2.22 -14.93 12.48
C PRO A 232 2.97 -16.09 13.11
N ASN A 233 2.28 -17.23 13.21
CA ASN A 233 2.69 -18.49 13.84
C ASN A 233 2.46 -18.63 15.36
N THR A 234 1.83 -17.69 16.06
CA THR A 234 1.34 -17.90 17.44
C THR A 234 -0.17 -18.17 17.44
N VAL A 235 -0.55 -19.43 17.22
CA VAL A 235 -1.96 -19.87 17.31
C VAL A 235 -2.51 -19.74 18.75
N ASP A 236 -1.63 -19.56 19.74
CA ASP A 236 -1.96 -19.61 21.17
C ASP A 236 -2.20 -18.25 21.86
N GLU A 237 -1.96 -17.10 21.21
CA GLU A 237 -2.13 -15.77 21.83
C GLU A 237 -3.54 -15.15 21.64
N ILE A 238 -4.44 -15.84 20.94
CA ILE A 238 -5.82 -15.37 20.71
C ILE A 238 -6.57 -15.13 22.04
N SER A 239 -6.19 -15.82 23.11
CA SER A 239 -6.80 -15.73 24.45
C SER A 239 -6.41 -14.49 25.27
N GLU A 240 -5.26 -13.86 25.05
CA GLU A 240 -4.81 -12.75 25.92
C GLU A 240 -5.57 -11.45 25.64
N ILE A 241 -5.85 -11.12 24.37
CA ILE A 241 -6.57 -9.88 24.02
C ILE A 241 -8.08 -10.00 24.29
N LEU A 242 -8.64 -11.21 24.20
CA LEU A 242 -10.04 -11.45 24.59
C LEU A 242 -10.26 -11.24 26.10
N ASN A 243 -9.22 -11.38 26.93
CA ASN A 243 -9.31 -11.20 28.38
C ASN A 243 -9.01 -9.76 28.85
N GLU A 244 -8.31 -8.94 28.05
CA GLU A 244 -8.06 -7.53 28.44
C GLU A 244 -9.29 -6.64 28.29
N THR A 245 -10.24 -7.01 27.43
CA THR A 245 -11.51 -6.25 27.27
C THR A 245 -12.56 -6.56 28.33
N SER A 246 -12.38 -7.60 29.16
CA SER A 246 -13.34 -7.97 30.21
C SER A 246 -13.06 -7.40 31.61
N ASN A 247 -11.95 -6.69 31.83
CA ASN A 247 -11.53 -6.28 33.18
C ASN A 247 -11.76 -4.81 33.54
N ASN A 248 -12.64 -4.09 32.82
CA ASN A 248 -13.02 -2.74 33.21
C ASN A 248 -14.54 -2.54 33.31
N SER A 249 -15.15 -3.29 34.23
CA SER A 249 -16.41 -2.90 34.87
C SER A 249 -16.46 -3.53 36.26
N GLY A 250 -16.31 -2.72 37.30
CA GLY A 250 -16.40 -3.18 38.68
C GLY A 250 -17.81 -3.64 39.04
N SER A 251 -17.92 -4.76 39.75
CA SER A 251 -18.78 -4.96 40.93
C SER A 251 -18.76 -6.43 41.37
N HIS A 252 -18.81 -6.63 42.70
CA HIS A 252 -19.00 -7.90 43.41
C HIS A 252 -20.02 -8.85 42.75
N MET A 253 -19.68 -10.14 42.67
CA MET A 253 -20.45 -11.22 43.31
C MET A 253 -19.69 -12.56 43.19
N ASP A 254 -20.08 -13.45 44.10
CA ASP A 254 -19.47 -14.69 44.55
C ASP A 254 -19.21 -15.78 43.50
N GLY A 255 -18.40 -16.75 43.93
CA GLY A 255 -17.76 -17.76 43.10
C GLY A 255 -18.65 -18.69 42.28
N LEU A 256 -18.07 -19.21 41.19
CA LEU A 256 -18.53 -20.43 40.57
C LEU A 256 -17.42 -21.13 39.76
N ASN A 257 -17.49 -22.45 39.88
CA ASN A 257 -16.58 -23.48 39.40
C ASN A 257 -16.00 -23.27 38.00
N ARG A 258 -14.67 -23.40 37.92
CA ARG A 258 -13.91 -23.63 36.70
C ARG A 258 -14.25 -25.03 36.17
N MET A 259 -15.19 -25.13 35.23
CA MET A 259 -15.42 -26.38 34.50
C MET A 259 -14.21 -26.67 33.59
N LYS A 260 -13.56 -27.81 33.80
CA LYS A 260 -12.53 -28.33 32.90
C LYS A 260 -13.17 -29.17 31.79
N ALA A 261 -12.56 -29.15 30.60
CA ALA A 261 -13.03 -29.84 29.38
C ALA A 261 -13.25 -31.36 29.55
N GLU A 262 -12.59 -31.95 30.54
CA GLU A 262 -12.66 -33.36 30.92
C GLU A 262 -14.00 -33.77 31.58
N HIS A 263 -14.85 -32.81 31.98
CA HIS A 263 -16.19 -33.08 32.51
C HIS A 263 -17.31 -33.10 31.46
N MET A 264 -17.03 -32.78 30.19
CA MET A 264 -18.09 -32.72 29.16
C MET A 264 -18.44 -34.10 28.57
N TRP A 265 -17.59 -35.11 28.70
CA TRP A 265 -17.74 -36.40 28.02
C TRP A 265 -17.83 -37.57 29.01
N SER A 266 -18.88 -37.62 29.82
CA SER A 266 -19.27 -38.84 30.54
C SER A 266 -20.79 -38.96 30.62
N ASN A 267 -21.26 -40.01 29.96
CA ASN A 267 -22.64 -40.45 29.72
C ASN A 267 -23.64 -40.23 30.86
N ASN A 268 -24.89 -39.92 30.50
CA ASN A 268 -25.94 -40.90 30.79
C ASN A 268 -27.13 -40.84 29.84
N GLN A 269 -27.50 -42.03 29.38
CA GLN A 269 -28.71 -42.32 28.62
C GLN A 269 -29.93 -42.02 29.48
N GLN A 270 -30.80 -41.12 29.03
CA GLN A 270 -32.23 -41.23 29.30
C GLN A 270 -33.03 -40.50 28.23
N SER A 271 -34.01 -41.23 27.72
CA SER A 271 -34.81 -40.99 26.53
C SER A 271 -35.65 -39.72 26.59
N ALA A 272 -35.61 -38.94 25.50
CA ALA A 272 -36.78 -38.21 25.01
C ALA A 272 -36.97 -38.59 23.54
N LYS A 273 -37.98 -39.44 23.28
CA LYS A 273 -38.51 -39.68 21.93
C LYS A 273 -39.18 -38.40 21.47
N GLU A 274 -38.42 -37.46 20.91
CA GLU A 274 -38.99 -36.46 20.01
C GLU A 274 -39.36 -37.17 18.71
N LYS A 275 -40.65 -37.17 18.38
CA LYS A 275 -41.14 -37.65 17.10
C LYS A 275 -40.56 -36.73 16.04
N ASP A 276 -39.59 -37.24 15.30
CA ASP A 276 -39.03 -36.60 14.12
C ASP A 276 -40.17 -36.41 13.10
N ASN A 277 -40.67 -35.17 13.01
CA ASN A 277 -41.74 -34.77 12.10
C ASN A 277 -41.17 -34.34 10.73
N THR A 278 -40.06 -34.93 10.31
CA THR A 278 -39.56 -34.77 8.94
C THR A 278 -40.42 -35.59 7.98
N ARG A 279 -41.38 -34.93 7.33
CA ARG A 279 -42.04 -35.49 6.15
C ARG A 279 -41.11 -35.34 4.96
N GLU A 280 -40.91 -36.43 4.22
CA GLU A 280 -40.16 -36.40 2.96
C GLU A 280 -40.80 -35.40 1.99
N HIS A 281 -39.95 -34.62 1.31
CA HIS A 281 -40.40 -33.67 0.31
C HIS A 281 -41.11 -34.43 -0.83
N PRO A 282 -42.32 -34.03 -1.28
CA PRO A 282 -43.13 -34.81 -2.21
C PRO A 282 -42.50 -35.06 -3.59
N HIS A 283 -41.40 -34.36 -3.90
CA HIS A 283 -40.62 -34.52 -5.12
C HIS A 283 -39.23 -35.14 -4.90
N HIS A 284 -38.95 -35.69 -3.72
CA HIS A 284 -37.67 -36.29 -3.36
C HIS A 284 -37.28 -37.43 -4.33
N GLN A 285 -38.22 -38.32 -4.65
CA GLN A 285 -37.99 -39.42 -5.60
C GLN A 285 -37.67 -38.92 -7.01
N ARG A 286 -38.27 -37.80 -7.43
CA ARG A 286 -38.01 -37.21 -8.75
C ARG A 286 -36.63 -36.56 -8.83
N LEU A 287 -36.18 -35.95 -7.72
CA LEU A 287 -34.82 -35.41 -7.60
C LEU A 287 -33.77 -36.53 -7.63
N MET A 288 -34.03 -37.65 -6.95
CA MET A 288 -33.12 -38.79 -6.97
C MET A 288 -33.05 -39.44 -8.36
N ALA A 289 -34.19 -39.60 -9.05
CA ALA A 289 -34.20 -40.10 -10.43
C ALA A 289 -33.44 -39.17 -11.41
N TYR A 290 -33.51 -37.85 -11.21
CA TYR A 290 -32.74 -36.89 -12.02
C TYR A 290 -31.24 -36.98 -11.71
N LEU A 291 -30.87 -37.17 -10.45
CA LEU A 291 -29.48 -37.37 -10.05
C LEU A 291 -28.91 -38.67 -10.62
N ASP A 292 -29.65 -39.76 -10.62
CA ASP A 292 -29.21 -41.03 -11.23
C ASP A 292 -29.06 -40.90 -12.76
N MET A 293 -29.96 -40.18 -13.42
CA MET A 293 -29.85 -39.88 -14.85
C MET A 293 -28.63 -39.01 -15.20
N VAL A 294 -28.30 -38.02 -14.35
CA VAL A 294 -27.15 -37.13 -14.58
C VAL A 294 -25.83 -37.78 -14.20
N THR A 295 -25.83 -38.69 -13.22
CA THR A 295 -24.59 -39.34 -12.73
C THR A 295 -24.24 -40.63 -13.46
N GLY A 296 -25.10 -41.11 -14.36
CA GLY A 296 -24.77 -42.19 -15.29
C GLY A 296 -24.36 -43.49 -14.59
N ARG A 297 -24.99 -43.81 -13.45
CA ARG A 297 -24.85 -45.13 -12.83
C ARG A 297 -25.68 -46.14 -13.59
N ASP A 298 -25.08 -46.68 -14.65
CA ASP A 298 -25.49 -47.95 -15.24
C ASP A 298 -25.16 -49.06 -14.24
N ASP A 299 -26.17 -49.54 -13.51
CA ASP A 299 -26.08 -50.81 -12.76
C ASP A 299 -26.08 -51.97 -13.77
N GLY A 300 -24.94 -52.15 -14.43
CA GLY A 300 -24.61 -53.30 -15.25
C GLY A 300 -24.51 -54.55 -14.37
N ASN A 301 -25.64 -55.19 -14.12
CA ASN A 301 -25.68 -56.52 -13.54
C ASN A 301 -25.90 -57.57 -14.64
N ASP A 302 -24.86 -57.74 -15.46
CA ASP A 302 -24.67 -58.90 -16.32
C ASP A 302 -23.53 -59.75 -15.75
N LYS A 303 -23.86 -60.86 -15.08
CA LYS A 303 -23.25 -62.19 -15.29
C LYS A 303 -23.78 -63.27 -14.34
N LYS A 304 -24.26 -64.33 -15.02
CA LYS A 304 -24.49 -65.74 -14.63
C LYS A 304 -25.80 -66.11 -13.94
#